data_AF-A0A1X2GKH9-F1
#
_entry.id   AF-A0A1X2GKH9-F1
#
_cell.length_a   1.000
_cell.length_b   1.000
_cell.length_c   1.000
_cell.angle_alpha   90.00
_cell.angle_beta   90.00
_cell.angle_gamma   90.00
#
_symmetry.space_group_name_H-M   'P 1'
#
loop_
_entity.id
_entity.type
_entity.pdbx_description
1 polymer ?
#
loop_
_entity_poly.entity_id
_entity_poly.type
_entity_poly.pdbx_seq_one_letter_code
_entity_poly.pdbx_strand_id
1 'polypeptide(L)'
;MIEPPRPDPNLRSIVVELERDDEFFFMLMNELQGAVRLQSETYDQFEADIDELETRMVKVASPNEKSDMYTWRQIFSLYMDAQIFEGRIETDRSIHSIQKAKQQMAWFTSRLMQENLVKKLKNKVSQNALKQFMALNTELITIKHYQALNQTAMTKILKKHDKRSGLTASSRFPDFVGADQFFTPKLAKMLYTSIIDKLTTIIPQPDDYCKCSDKIMNARQLFSHTHPFF
;
A
#
# COMPACT_ATOMS: atom_id res chain seq x y z
N MET A 1 26.87 -68.13 20.51
CA MET A 1 27.32 -66.78 20.12
C MET A 1 26.79 -66.52 18.73
N ILE A 2 25.83 -65.61 18.58
CA ILE A 2 25.24 -65.24 17.28
C ILE A 2 25.91 -63.93 16.89
N GLU A 3 26.66 -63.91 15.78
CA GLU A 3 27.24 -62.67 15.25
C GLU A 3 26.11 -61.69 14.90
N PRO A 4 26.27 -60.39 15.23
CA PRO A 4 25.32 -59.39 14.79
C PRO A 4 25.33 -59.28 13.26
N PRO A 5 24.16 -59.05 12.62
CA PRO A 5 24.07 -58.91 11.17
C PRO A 5 24.92 -57.73 10.69
N ARG A 6 25.66 -57.93 9.59
CA ARG A 6 26.46 -56.88 8.97
C ARG A 6 25.55 -55.72 8.53
N PRO A 7 25.91 -54.47 8.82
CA PRO A 7 25.14 -53.32 8.38
C PRO A 7 25.08 -53.29 6.84
N ASP A 8 23.87 -53.19 6.29
CA ASP A 8 23.62 -53.10 4.86
C ASP A 8 24.27 -51.80 4.31
N PRO A 9 25.19 -51.89 3.33
CA PRO A 9 25.86 -50.71 2.76
C PRO A 9 24.90 -49.74 2.03
N ASN A 10 23.62 -50.08 1.85
CA ASN A 10 22.60 -49.18 1.29
C ASN A 10 21.69 -48.51 2.33
N LEU A 11 21.87 -48.74 3.64
CA LEU A 11 21.05 -48.07 4.65
C LEU A 11 21.49 -46.61 4.84
N ARG A 12 20.78 -45.67 4.22
CA ARG A 12 20.92 -44.24 4.52
C ARG A 12 20.15 -43.93 5.81
N SER A 13 20.85 -43.81 6.94
CA SER A 13 20.24 -43.31 8.17
C SER A 13 20.05 -41.80 8.09
N ILE A 14 18.81 -41.33 8.20
CA ILE A 14 18.50 -39.91 8.42
C ILE A 14 18.31 -39.74 9.93
N VAL A 15 19.24 -39.05 10.58
CA VAL A 15 19.11 -38.67 12.00
C VAL A 15 18.37 -37.34 12.02
N VAL A 16 17.12 -37.34 12.49
CA VAL A 16 16.34 -36.12 12.69
C VAL A 16 16.54 -35.68 14.14
N GLU A 17 17.25 -34.57 14.35
CA GLU A 17 17.50 -34.00 15.69
C GLU A 17 16.32 -33.09 16.12
N LEU A 18 15.21 -33.73 16.51
CA LEU A 18 13.92 -33.06 16.76
C LEU A 18 13.98 -31.91 17.79
N GLU A 19 14.83 -32.01 18.83
CA GLU A 19 14.94 -30.96 19.86
C GLU A 19 15.48 -29.63 19.31
N ARG A 20 16.43 -29.69 18.36
CA ARG A 20 16.98 -28.49 17.71
C ARG A 20 15.99 -27.87 16.73
N ASP A 21 15.14 -28.70 16.13
CA ASP A 21 14.09 -28.24 15.23
C ASP A 21 12.99 -27.51 16.01
N ASP A 22 12.58 -28.01 17.17
CA ASP A 22 11.61 -27.35 18.05
C ASP A 22 12.11 -25.97 18.51
N GLU A 23 13.37 -25.87 18.95
CA GLU A 23 13.98 -24.59 19.33
C GLU A 23 14.02 -23.60 18.16
N PHE A 24 14.37 -24.08 16.96
CA PHE A 24 14.36 -23.27 15.74
C PHE A 24 12.98 -22.70 15.44
N PHE A 25 11.93 -23.53 15.45
CA PHE A 25 10.57 -23.07 15.16
C PHE A 25 10.02 -22.16 16.26
N PHE A 26 10.38 -22.40 17.53
CA PHE A 26 10.02 -21.51 18.63
C PHE A 26 10.62 -20.11 18.44
N MET A 27 11.91 -20.00 18.14
CA MET A 27 12.56 -18.73 17.84
C MET A 27 11.92 -18.04 16.63
N LEU A 28 11.70 -18.81 15.56
CA LEU A 28 11.11 -18.29 14.33
C LEU A 28 9.69 -17.75 14.54
N MET A 29 8.89 -18.43 15.37
CA MET A 29 7.55 -17.99 15.73
C MET A 29 7.58 -16.70 16.55
N ASN A 30 8.49 -16.58 17.51
CA ASN A 30 8.61 -15.36 18.32
C ASN A 30 9.00 -14.15 17.45
N GLU A 31 9.97 -14.31 16.54
CA GLU A 31 10.35 -13.26 15.59
C GLU A 31 9.19 -12.89 14.66
N LEU A 32 8.43 -13.90 14.20
CA LEU A 32 7.25 -13.67 13.37
C LEU A 32 6.18 -12.87 14.13
N GLN A 33 5.86 -13.26 15.37
CA GLN A 33 4.91 -12.54 16.21
C GLN A 33 5.36 -11.10 16.47
N GLY A 34 6.66 -10.87 16.68
CA GLY A 34 7.25 -9.54 16.79
C GLY A 34 7.03 -8.71 15.53
N ALA A 35 7.30 -9.28 14.36
CA ALA A 35 7.08 -8.60 13.07
C ALA A 35 5.60 -8.27 12.83
N VAL A 36 4.68 -9.15 13.25
CA VAL A 36 3.23 -8.93 13.16
C VAL A 36 2.79 -7.79 14.08
N ARG A 37 3.27 -7.76 15.31
CA ARG A 37 2.95 -6.69 16.25
C ARG A 37 3.42 -5.33 15.71
N LEU A 38 4.67 -5.26 15.25
CA LEU A 38 5.22 -4.04 14.66
C LEU A 38 4.41 -3.59 13.43
N GLN A 39 3.96 -4.53 12.60
CA GLN A 39 3.14 -4.22 11.44
C GLN A 39 1.77 -3.65 11.83
N SER A 40 1.12 -4.21 12.87
CA SER A 40 -0.13 -3.68 13.40
C SER A 40 0.05 -2.26 13.94
N GLU A 41 1.07 -2.04 14.77
CA GLU A 41 1.38 -0.72 15.34
C GLU A 41 1.65 0.32 14.24
N THR A 42 2.39 -0.07 13.20
CA THR A 42 2.67 0.79 12.03
C THR A 42 1.39 1.10 11.26
N TYR A 43 0.49 0.13 11.10
CA TYR A 43 -0.81 0.33 10.44
C TYR A 43 -1.69 1.31 11.20
N ASP A 44 -1.84 1.11 12.52
CA ASP A 44 -2.67 1.96 13.36
C ASP A 44 -2.18 3.41 13.34
N GLN A 45 -0.85 3.60 13.39
CA GLN A 45 -0.26 4.93 13.26
C GLN A 45 -0.52 5.54 11.87
N PHE A 46 -0.41 4.74 10.82
CA PHE A 46 -0.62 5.22 9.46
C PHE A 46 -2.08 5.65 9.21
N GLU A 47 -3.07 4.89 9.71
CA GLU A 47 -4.48 5.29 9.66
C GLU A 47 -4.72 6.59 10.43
N ALA A 48 -4.15 6.73 11.63
CA ALA A 48 -4.26 7.96 12.41
C ALA A 48 -3.67 9.16 11.66
N ASP A 49 -2.53 8.99 10.99
CA ASP A 49 -1.89 10.03 10.19
C ASP A 49 -2.72 10.38 8.93
N ILE A 50 -3.42 9.41 8.34
CA ILE A 50 -4.39 9.66 7.26
C ILE A 50 -5.57 10.49 7.78
N ASP A 51 -6.15 10.14 8.92
CA ASP A 51 -7.28 10.88 9.52
C ASP A 51 -6.90 12.33 9.86
N GLU A 52 -5.66 12.50 10.34
CA GLU A 52 -5.12 13.83 10.62
C GLU A 52 -4.90 14.64 9.32
N LEU A 53 -4.40 14.00 8.26
CA LEU A 53 -4.30 14.60 6.94
C LEU A 53 -5.68 14.99 6.42
N GLU A 54 -6.66 14.09 6.51
CA GLU A 54 -8.05 14.30 6.10
C GLU A 54 -8.62 15.57 6.74
N THR A 55 -8.49 15.68 8.06
CA THR A 55 -8.94 16.83 8.85
C THR A 55 -8.31 18.14 8.40
N ARG A 56 -7.02 18.12 8.03
CA ARG A 56 -6.33 19.29 7.46
C ARG A 56 -6.82 19.60 6.05
N MET A 57 -7.01 18.57 5.23
CA MET A 57 -7.42 18.67 3.84
C MET A 57 -8.81 19.27 3.69
N VAL A 58 -9.78 18.90 4.54
CA VAL A 58 -11.11 19.53 4.57
C VAL A 58 -11.01 21.05 4.69
N LYS A 59 -10.10 21.56 5.52
CA LYS A 59 -9.95 23.01 5.74
C LYS A 59 -9.32 23.74 4.55
N VAL A 60 -8.37 23.11 3.86
CA VAL A 60 -7.57 23.76 2.81
C VAL A 60 -8.08 23.52 1.39
N ALA A 61 -8.91 22.50 1.20
CA ALA A 61 -9.55 22.15 -0.06
C ALA A 61 -11.03 22.57 -0.15
N SER A 62 -11.60 23.14 0.91
CA SER A 62 -12.95 23.73 0.88
C SER A 62 -13.02 24.96 -0.04
N PRO A 63 -14.10 25.17 -0.80
CA PRO A 63 -14.28 26.34 -1.67
C PRO A 63 -14.47 27.62 -0.84
N ASN A 64 -13.36 28.25 -0.47
CA ASN A 64 -13.31 29.53 0.22
C ASN A 64 -12.22 30.40 -0.41
N GLU A 65 -12.39 31.73 -0.46
CA GLU A 65 -11.46 32.67 -1.09
C GLU A 65 -10.04 32.63 -0.49
N LYS A 66 -9.92 32.18 0.77
CA LYS A 66 -8.64 32.04 1.50
C LYS A 66 -8.02 30.63 1.40
N SER A 67 -8.68 29.71 0.69
CA SER A 67 -8.21 28.32 0.54
C SER A 67 -7.27 28.17 -0.66
N ASP A 68 -6.37 27.19 -0.60
CA ASP A 68 -5.51 26.82 -1.72
C ASP A 68 -6.18 25.75 -2.62
N MET A 69 -7.51 25.73 -2.64
CA MET A 69 -8.33 24.64 -3.19
C MET A 69 -8.02 24.29 -4.66
N TYR A 70 -7.86 25.29 -5.53
CA TYR A 70 -7.49 25.05 -6.93
C TYR A 70 -6.07 24.49 -7.09
N THR A 71 -5.15 24.91 -6.22
CA THR A 71 -3.78 24.35 -6.21
C THR A 71 -3.81 22.89 -5.75
N TRP A 72 -4.64 22.57 -4.74
CA TRP A 72 -4.85 21.20 -4.28
C TRP A 72 -5.50 20.31 -5.33
N ARG A 73 -6.47 20.81 -6.10
CA ARG A 73 -7.02 20.08 -7.26
C ARG A 73 -5.93 19.73 -8.26
N GLN A 74 -5.06 20.69 -8.61
CA GLN A 74 -3.97 20.44 -9.53
C GLN A 74 -2.95 19.42 -8.97
N ILE A 75 -2.59 19.54 -7.69
CA ILE A 75 -1.72 18.57 -7.00
C ILE A 75 -2.33 17.16 -7.05
N PHE A 76 -3.62 17.04 -6.74
CA PHE A 76 -4.29 15.73 -6.70
C PHE A 76 -4.47 15.13 -8.09
N SER A 77 -4.80 15.94 -9.11
CA SER A 77 -4.81 15.48 -10.51
C SER A 77 -3.46 14.90 -10.90
N LEU A 78 -2.38 15.62 -10.60
CA LEU A 78 -1.02 15.17 -10.90
C LEU A 78 -0.65 13.89 -10.12
N TYR A 79 -1.10 13.77 -8.86
CA TYR A 79 -0.91 12.55 -8.06
C TYR A 79 -1.64 11.35 -8.66
N MET A 80 -2.87 11.57 -9.12
CA MET A 80 -3.70 10.57 -9.78
C MET A 80 -3.16 10.15 -11.15
N ASP A 81 -2.41 11.02 -11.82
CA ASP A 81 -1.68 10.74 -13.07
C ASP A 81 -0.34 10.04 -12.83
N ALA A 82 0.31 10.32 -11.70
CA ALA A 82 1.56 9.68 -11.31
C ALA A 82 1.41 8.17 -11.14
N GLN A 83 0.20 7.69 -10.78
CA GLN A 83 -0.11 6.28 -10.61
C GLN A 83 0.96 5.61 -9.73
N ILE A 84 1.18 6.11 -8.51
CA ILE A 84 2.34 5.68 -7.72
C ILE A 84 2.24 4.20 -7.35
N PHE A 85 1.04 3.75 -6.94
CA PHE A 85 0.85 2.41 -6.40
C PHE A 85 0.10 1.44 -7.32
N GLU A 86 -0.75 1.93 -8.21
CA GLU A 86 -1.57 1.12 -9.12
C GLU A 86 -1.72 1.82 -10.46
N GLY A 87 -1.60 1.06 -11.56
CA GLY A 87 -1.80 1.53 -12.91
C GLY A 87 -3.28 1.58 -13.30
N ARG A 88 -3.64 2.43 -14.28
CA ARG A 88 -5.03 2.57 -14.75
C ARG A 88 -5.45 1.63 -15.90
N ILE A 89 -4.49 0.99 -16.56
CA ILE A 89 -4.73 0.19 -17.77
C ILE A 89 -5.01 -1.26 -17.38
N GLU A 90 -5.89 -1.98 -18.10
CA GLU A 90 -6.24 -3.37 -17.80
C GLU A 90 -5.03 -4.31 -17.74
N THR A 91 -3.97 -4.02 -18.50
CA THR A 91 -2.71 -4.77 -18.49
C THR A 91 -1.83 -4.49 -17.27
N ASP A 92 -2.14 -3.47 -16.46
CA ASP A 92 -1.37 -2.99 -15.30
C ASP A 92 -2.25 -2.68 -14.08
N ARG A 93 -3.33 -3.45 -13.86
CA ARG A 93 -4.15 -3.39 -12.62
C ARG A 93 -3.46 -4.02 -11.40
N SER A 94 -2.15 -4.28 -11.50
CA SER A 94 -1.37 -4.87 -10.42
C SER A 94 -0.70 -3.78 -9.60
N ILE A 95 -0.52 -4.03 -8.32
CA ILE A 95 0.17 -3.07 -7.45
C ILE A 95 1.62 -2.96 -7.91
N HIS A 96 2.06 -1.76 -8.27
CA HIS A 96 3.40 -1.49 -8.80
C HIS A 96 4.52 -2.05 -7.93
N SER A 97 5.60 -2.55 -8.55
CA SER A 97 6.79 -2.96 -7.80
C SER A 97 7.34 -1.81 -6.95
N ILE A 98 8.10 -2.13 -5.89
CA ILE A 98 8.69 -1.11 -5.00
C ILE A 98 9.55 -0.12 -5.80
N GLN A 99 10.31 -0.62 -6.80
CA GLN A 99 11.13 0.22 -7.66
C GLN A 99 10.28 1.15 -8.54
N LYS A 100 9.20 0.63 -9.12
CA LYS A 100 8.28 1.43 -9.93
C LYS A 100 7.58 2.50 -9.09
N ALA A 101 7.09 2.16 -7.90
CA ALA A 101 6.49 3.13 -6.98
C ALA A 101 7.47 4.24 -6.59
N LYS A 102 8.73 3.92 -6.30
CA LYS A 102 9.79 4.92 -6.05
C LYS A 102 10.02 5.84 -7.25
N GLN A 103 10.07 5.27 -8.46
CA GLN A 103 10.23 6.05 -9.69
C GLN A 103 9.05 7.00 -9.91
N GLN A 104 7.82 6.52 -9.74
CA GLN A 104 6.62 7.35 -9.90
C GLN A 104 6.52 8.44 -8.81
N MET A 105 6.90 8.13 -7.57
CA MET A 105 6.97 9.12 -6.49
C MET A 105 8.02 10.21 -6.78
N ALA A 106 9.18 9.84 -7.33
CA ALA A 106 10.19 10.79 -7.78
C ALA A 106 9.68 11.66 -8.94
N TRP A 107 8.99 11.06 -9.91
CA TRP A 107 8.34 11.78 -11.00
C TRP A 107 7.32 12.79 -10.48
N PHE A 108 6.42 12.37 -9.58
CA PHE A 108 5.43 13.23 -8.96
C PHE A 108 6.07 14.43 -8.25
N THR A 109 7.09 14.16 -7.44
CA THR A 109 7.86 15.19 -6.72
C THR A 109 8.50 16.19 -7.69
N SER A 110 9.10 15.71 -8.78
CA SER A 110 9.72 16.56 -9.80
C SER A 110 8.71 17.46 -10.50
N ARG A 111 7.51 16.94 -10.79
CA ARG A 111 6.41 17.69 -11.42
C ARG A 111 5.87 18.78 -10.51
N LEU A 112 5.69 18.50 -9.21
CA LEU A 112 5.31 19.51 -8.22
C LEU A 112 6.27 20.71 -8.21
N MET A 113 7.58 20.46 -8.35
CA MET A 113 8.60 21.50 -8.40
C MET A 113 8.56 22.27 -9.73
N GLN A 114 8.47 21.58 -10.87
CA GLN A 114 8.41 22.19 -12.20
C GLN A 114 7.21 23.13 -12.35
N GLU A 115 6.04 22.74 -11.85
CA GLU A 115 4.81 23.54 -11.91
C GLU A 115 4.70 24.60 -10.80
N ASN A 116 5.74 24.70 -9.95
CA ASN A 116 5.83 25.57 -8.77
C ASN A 116 4.63 25.43 -7.81
N LEU A 117 4.01 24.25 -7.74
CA LEU A 117 2.79 24.03 -6.96
C LEU A 117 3.02 24.20 -5.46
N VAL A 118 4.18 23.77 -4.97
CA VAL A 118 4.57 23.97 -3.56
C VAL A 118 4.62 25.45 -3.20
N LYS A 119 5.10 26.31 -4.10
CA LYS A 119 5.20 27.77 -3.88
C LYS A 119 3.86 28.48 -4.03
N LYS A 120 2.91 27.90 -4.78
CA LYS A 120 1.56 28.44 -4.98
C LYS A 120 0.68 28.27 -3.74
N LEU A 121 1.02 27.35 -2.83
CA LEU A 121 0.33 27.18 -1.55
C LEU A 121 0.61 28.39 -0.63
N LYS A 122 -0.39 29.25 -0.46
CA LYS A 122 -0.28 30.48 0.33
C LYS A 122 -0.44 30.21 1.82
N ASN A 123 -1.23 29.21 2.19
CA ASN A 123 -1.52 28.89 3.58
C ASN A 123 -0.48 27.91 4.16
N LYS A 124 0.06 28.23 5.35
CA LYS A 124 0.96 27.33 6.10
C LYS A 124 0.32 25.97 6.37
N VAL A 125 -1.00 25.92 6.62
CA VAL A 125 -1.74 24.67 6.80
C VAL A 125 -1.68 23.82 5.54
N SER A 126 -1.83 24.40 4.35
CA SER A 126 -1.69 23.69 3.08
C SER A 126 -0.28 23.16 2.87
N GLN A 127 0.74 23.96 3.19
CA GLN A 127 2.14 23.53 3.08
C GLN A 127 2.44 22.35 4.00
N ASN A 128 1.90 22.37 5.23
CA ASN A 128 2.06 21.25 6.18
C ASN A 128 1.28 20.01 5.73
N ALA A 129 0.05 20.18 5.22
CA ALA A 129 -0.74 19.09 4.67
C ALA A 129 -0.03 18.43 3.47
N LEU A 130 0.59 19.21 2.59
CA LEU A 130 1.39 18.67 1.48
C LEU A 130 2.61 17.89 2.00
N LYS A 131 3.33 18.41 3.00
CA LYS A 131 4.46 17.68 3.61
C LYS A 131 4.01 16.34 4.19
N GLN A 132 2.91 16.32 4.95
CA GLN A 132 2.36 15.08 5.52
C GLN A 132 1.91 14.12 4.42
N PHE A 133 1.22 14.61 3.39
CA PHE A 133 0.82 13.80 2.24
C PHE A 133 2.03 13.13 1.56
N MET A 134 3.11 13.88 1.32
CA MET A 134 4.34 13.33 0.75
C MET A 134 5.00 12.30 1.67
N ALA A 135 4.98 12.54 3.00
CA ALA A 135 5.52 11.63 3.99
C ALA A 135 4.73 10.30 4.00
N LEU A 136 3.40 10.34 4.07
CA LEU A 136 2.52 9.16 4.02
C LEU A 136 2.77 8.32 2.77
N ASN A 137 2.88 8.95 1.60
CA ASN A 137 3.18 8.21 0.37
C ASN A 137 4.57 7.54 0.41
N THR A 138 5.56 8.18 1.02
CA THR A 138 6.91 7.61 1.17
C THR A 138 6.94 6.48 2.20
N GLU A 139 6.20 6.65 3.29
CA GLU A 139 6.01 5.65 4.33
C GLU A 139 5.31 4.41 3.80
N LEU A 140 4.26 4.56 2.98
CA LEU A 140 3.59 3.42 2.34
C LEU A 140 4.55 2.60 1.46
N ILE A 141 5.43 3.26 0.71
CA ILE A 141 6.51 2.59 -0.05
C ILE A 141 7.46 1.85 0.90
N THR A 142 7.76 2.43 2.06
CA THR A 142 8.65 1.86 3.07
C THR A 142 8.04 0.64 3.74
N ILE A 143 6.77 0.70 4.14
CA ILE A 143 5.98 -0.43 4.67
C ILE A 143 6.00 -1.58 3.67
N LYS A 144 5.69 -1.29 2.39
CA LYS A 144 5.74 -2.29 1.32
C LYS A 144 7.13 -2.92 1.15
N HIS A 145 8.18 -2.10 1.25
CA HIS A 145 9.56 -2.59 1.16
C HIS A 145 9.90 -3.51 2.33
N TYR A 146 9.55 -3.11 3.55
CA TYR A 146 9.77 -3.88 4.77
C TYR A 146 9.07 -5.23 4.72
N GLN A 147 7.80 -5.26 4.30
CA GLN A 147 7.04 -6.51 4.09
C GLN A 147 7.75 -7.47 3.12
N ALA A 148 8.21 -6.96 1.97
CA ALA A 148 8.90 -7.78 0.97
C ALA A 148 10.26 -8.32 1.49
N LEU A 149 10.99 -7.52 2.27
CA LEU A 149 12.24 -7.96 2.89
C LEU A 149 11.99 -9.07 3.91
N ASN A 150 11.00 -8.92 4.80
CA ASN A 150 10.67 -9.92 5.80
C ASN A 150 10.21 -11.23 5.16
N GLN A 151 9.34 -11.17 4.14
CA GLN A 151 8.92 -12.36 3.40
C GLN A 151 10.10 -13.10 2.76
N THR A 152 11.03 -12.34 2.17
CA THR A 152 12.24 -12.90 1.55
C THR A 152 13.15 -13.53 2.60
N ALA A 153 13.36 -12.85 3.73
CA ALA A 153 14.17 -13.35 4.83
C ALA A 153 13.58 -14.64 5.40
N MET A 154 12.27 -14.66 5.65
CA MET A 154 11.53 -15.83 6.12
C MET A 154 11.72 -17.04 5.18
N THR A 155 11.49 -16.82 3.89
CA THR A 155 11.67 -17.86 2.86
C THR A 155 13.11 -18.40 2.85
N LYS A 156 14.11 -17.52 3.00
CA LYS A 156 15.53 -17.91 3.04
C LYS A 156 15.89 -18.66 4.31
N ILE A 157 15.33 -18.29 5.45
CA ILE A 157 15.52 -18.96 6.74
C ILE A 157 14.96 -20.38 6.66
N LEU A 158 13.70 -20.52 6.22
CA LEU A 158 13.05 -21.82 6.05
C LEU A 158 13.80 -22.72 5.06
N LYS A 159 14.21 -22.21 3.89
CA LYS A 159 15.00 -23.00 2.93
C LYS A 159 16.36 -23.43 3.48
N LYS A 160 16.99 -22.59 4.32
CA LYS A 160 18.26 -22.92 4.96
C LYS A 160 18.08 -24.01 6.02
N HIS A 161 16.97 -23.96 6.76
CA HIS A 161 16.58 -25.00 7.71
C HIS A 161 16.36 -26.33 6.98
N ASP A 162 15.49 -26.38 5.97
CA ASP A 162 15.22 -27.59 5.16
C ASP A 162 16.51 -28.24 4.64
N LYS A 163 17.45 -27.43 4.15
CA LYS A 163 18.75 -27.92 3.65
C LYS A 163 19.61 -28.58 4.73
N ARG A 164 19.51 -28.12 5.98
CA ARG A 164 20.34 -28.59 7.12
C ARG A 164 19.70 -29.74 7.88
N SER A 165 18.38 -29.71 8.07
CA SER A 165 17.61 -30.72 8.81
C SER A 165 17.13 -31.87 7.93
N GLY A 166 17.09 -31.69 6.61
CA GLY A 166 16.46 -32.65 5.69
C GLY A 166 14.94 -32.66 5.77
N LEU A 167 14.34 -31.72 6.52
CA LEU A 167 12.90 -31.53 6.63
C LEU A 167 12.38 -30.66 5.47
N THR A 168 11.05 -30.57 5.35
CA THR A 168 10.36 -29.77 4.33
C THR A 168 9.48 -28.71 4.99
N ALA A 169 10.05 -27.91 5.89
CA ALA A 169 9.33 -26.87 6.60
C ALA A 169 8.97 -25.70 5.68
N SER A 170 9.80 -25.39 4.69
CA SER A 170 9.54 -24.25 3.77
C SER A 170 8.26 -24.36 2.96
N SER A 171 7.71 -25.57 2.78
CA SER A 171 6.47 -25.80 2.05
C SER A 171 5.21 -25.72 2.91
N ARG A 172 5.30 -26.05 4.21
CA ARG A 172 4.10 -26.13 5.09
C ARG A 172 4.04 -25.06 6.16
N PHE A 173 5.19 -24.54 6.60
CA PHE A 173 5.25 -23.54 7.65
C PHE A 173 4.52 -22.24 7.25
N PRO A 174 4.68 -21.69 6.04
CA PRO A 174 3.98 -20.47 5.65
C PRO A 174 2.45 -20.59 5.72
N ASP A 175 1.90 -21.73 5.29
CA ASP A 175 0.46 -22.00 5.34
C ASP A 175 -0.02 -22.14 6.79
N PHE A 176 0.75 -22.84 7.62
CA PHE A 176 0.44 -23.04 9.04
C PHE A 176 0.34 -21.71 9.80
N VAL A 177 1.28 -20.79 9.55
CA VAL A 177 1.28 -19.50 10.24
C VAL A 177 0.37 -18.47 9.58
N GLY A 178 -0.20 -18.76 8.40
CA GLY A 178 -0.95 -17.76 7.65
C GLY A 178 -0.06 -16.62 7.15
N ALA A 179 1.14 -16.94 6.65
CA ALA A 179 2.15 -15.98 6.19
C ALA A 179 1.61 -14.96 5.18
N ASP A 180 0.62 -15.33 4.38
CA ASP A 180 -0.07 -14.42 3.47
C ASP A 180 -0.76 -13.27 4.21
N GLN A 181 -1.29 -13.45 5.41
CA GLN A 181 -1.86 -12.34 6.19
C GLN A 181 -0.79 -11.33 6.62
N PHE A 182 0.46 -11.77 6.80
CA PHE A 182 1.56 -10.94 7.32
C PHE A 182 2.37 -10.24 6.22
N PHE A 183 2.43 -10.84 5.03
CA PHE A 183 3.29 -10.36 3.94
C PHE A 183 2.51 -9.94 2.69
N THR A 184 1.18 -9.86 2.74
CA THR A 184 0.39 -9.62 1.53
C THR A 184 0.52 -8.20 0.98
N PRO A 185 0.54 -8.07 -0.36
CA PRO A 185 0.32 -6.80 -1.06
C PRO A 185 -1.04 -6.14 -0.75
N LYS A 186 -1.99 -6.89 -0.18
CA LYS A 186 -3.34 -6.44 0.17
C LYS A 186 -3.32 -5.28 1.17
N LEU A 187 -2.39 -5.27 2.13
CA LEU A 187 -2.25 -4.19 3.11
C LEU A 187 -1.88 -2.86 2.44
N ALA A 188 -0.85 -2.86 1.60
CA ALA A 188 -0.46 -1.67 0.84
C ALA A 188 -1.59 -1.18 -0.08
N LYS A 189 -2.39 -2.10 -0.63
CA LYS A 189 -3.58 -1.77 -1.42
C LYS A 189 -4.67 -1.12 -0.57
N MET A 190 -5.02 -1.68 0.59
CA MET A 190 -6.04 -1.11 1.48
C MET A 190 -5.65 0.30 1.93
N LEU A 191 -4.39 0.51 2.32
CA LEU A 191 -3.88 1.82 2.73
C LEU A 191 -3.89 2.82 1.58
N TYR A 192 -3.45 2.41 0.39
CA TYR A 192 -3.54 3.23 -0.80
C TYR A 192 -5.00 3.61 -1.12
N THR A 193 -5.92 2.63 -1.10
CA THR A 193 -7.35 2.86 -1.33
C THR A 193 -7.94 3.80 -0.28
N SER A 194 -7.57 3.67 1.00
CA SER A 194 -7.99 4.59 2.07
C SER A 194 -7.57 6.03 1.78
N ILE A 195 -6.32 6.25 1.35
CA ILE A 195 -5.84 7.58 0.92
C ILE A 195 -6.66 8.11 -0.26
N ILE A 196 -6.85 7.30 -1.30
CA ILE A 196 -7.57 7.72 -2.51
C ILE A 196 -9.03 8.05 -2.20
N ASP A 197 -9.74 7.19 -1.48
CA ASP A 197 -11.17 7.36 -1.19
C ASP A 197 -11.43 8.62 -0.35
N LYS A 198 -10.61 8.82 0.70
CA LYS A 198 -10.71 10.03 1.55
C LYS A 198 -10.39 11.29 0.76
N LEU A 199 -9.32 11.29 -0.03
CA LEU A 199 -8.92 12.48 -0.80
C LEU A 199 -9.87 12.81 -1.96
N THR A 200 -10.42 11.80 -2.64
CA THR A 200 -11.40 12.01 -3.73
C THR A 200 -12.70 12.60 -3.19
N THR A 201 -13.09 12.21 -1.98
CA THR A 201 -14.25 12.77 -1.28
C THR A 201 -14.07 14.26 -0.96
N ILE A 202 -12.85 14.67 -0.57
CA ILE A 202 -12.56 16.05 -0.14
C ILE A 202 -12.22 16.98 -1.31
N ILE A 203 -11.54 16.47 -2.33
CA ILE A 203 -11.06 17.24 -3.48
C ILE A 203 -11.78 16.74 -4.74
N PRO A 204 -13.07 17.09 -4.91
CA PRO A 204 -13.81 16.68 -6.08
C PRO A 204 -13.16 17.28 -7.32
N GLN A 205 -12.89 16.43 -8.31
CA GLN A 205 -12.27 16.84 -9.56
C GLN A 205 -13.30 17.58 -10.41
N PRO A 206 -12.89 18.53 -11.28
CA PRO A 206 -13.81 19.26 -12.14
C PRO A 206 -14.71 18.35 -12.98
N ASP A 207 -14.19 17.19 -13.40
CA ASP A 207 -14.92 16.19 -14.19
C ASP A 207 -16.10 15.55 -13.45
N ASP A 208 -16.09 15.56 -12.11
CA ASP A 208 -17.20 15.08 -11.28
C ASP A 208 -18.42 16.01 -11.39
N TYR A 209 -18.21 17.28 -11.73
CA TYR A 209 -19.27 18.27 -11.98
C TYR A 209 -19.76 18.24 -13.43
N CYS A 210 -18.92 17.87 -14.39
CA CYS A 210 -19.30 17.75 -15.80
C CYS A 210 -20.40 16.68 -15.99
N LYS A 211 -20.37 15.57 -15.23
CA LYS A 211 -21.46 14.58 -15.24
C LYS A 211 -22.78 15.10 -14.67
N CYS A 212 -22.74 16.14 -13.83
CA CYS A 212 -23.92 16.73 -13.20
C CYS A 212 -24.51 17.86 -14.06
N SER A 213 -23.68 18.62 -14.80
CA SER A 213 -24.15 19.65 -15.74
C SER A 213 -24.90 19.05 -16.94
N ASP A 214 -24.54 17.84 -17.38
CA ASP A 214 -25.23 17.16 -18.49
C ASP A 214 -26.67 16.77 -18.13
N LYS A 215 -26.96 16.52 -16.85
CA LYS A 215 -28.34 16.29 -16.36
C LYS A 215 -29.13 17.59 -16.27
N ILE A 216 -28.49 18.71 -15.97
CA ILE A 216 -29.13 20.03 -15.83
C ILE A 216 -29.36 20.69 -17.20
N MET A 217 -28.48 20.47 -18.19
CA MET A 217 -28.70 20.89 -19.58
C MET A 217 -29.81 20.07 -20.26
N ASN A 218 -29.89 18.75 -20.03
CA ASN A 218 -30.99 17.92 -20.53
C ASN A 218 -32.35 18.30 -19.91
N ALA A 219 -32.38 18.69 -18.62
CA ALA A 219 -33.61 19.16 -18.00
C ALA A 219 -34.08 20.51 -18.57
N ARG A 220 -33.16 21.43 -18.93
CA ARG A 220 -33.51 22.72 -19.54
C ARG A 220 -33.98 22.60 -21.00
N GLN A 221 -33.50 21.62 -21.77
CA GLN A 221 -33.97 21.36 -23.13
C GLN A 221 -35.37 20.71 -23.18
N LEU A 222 -35.80 20.05 -22.11
CA LEU A 222 -37.16 19.48 -22.01
C LEU A 222 -38.24 20.52 -21.66
N PHE A 223 -37.87 21.70 -21.13
CA PHE A 223 -38.82 22.77 -20.79
C PHE A 223 -38.90 23.90 -21.85
N SER A 224 -38.12 23.86 -22.93
CA SER A 224 -38.15 24.87 -24.00
C SER A 224 -38.98 24.49 -25.23
N HIS A 225 -39.62 23.31 -25.25
CA HIS A 225 -40.45 22.82 -26.37
C HIS A 225 -41.91 22.54 -26.01
N THR A 226 -42.52 23.38 -25.18
CA THR A 226 -43.98 23.55 -25.20
C THR A 226 -44.27 25.01 -25.55
N HIS A 227 -44.44 25.25 -26.85
CA HIS A 227 -44.89 26.53 -27.38
C HIS A 227 -46.43 26.66 -27.22
N PRO A 228 -46.95 27.89 -27.28
CA PRO A 228 -48.31 28.28 -26.92
C PRO A 228 -49.31 28.16 -28.10
N PHE A 229 -50.58 28.51 -27.81
CA PHE A 229 -51.78 28.59 -28.66
C PHE A 229 -52.46 27.23 -28.88
N PHE A 230 -53.73 26.99 -28.52
CA PHE A 230 -54.90 27.86 -28.32
C PHE A 230 -55.51 27.76 -26.92
#